data_AF-A0A3M0ZGA7-F1
#
_entry.id   AF-A0A3M0ZGA7-F1
#
_cell.length_a   1.000
_cell.length_b   1.000
_cell.length_c   1.000
_cell.angle_alpha   90.00
_cell.angle_beta   90.00
_cell.angle_gamma   90.00
#
_symmetry.space_group_name_H-M   'P 1'
#
loop_
_entity.id
_entity.type
_entity.pdbx_description
1 polymer ?
#
loop_
_entity_poly.entity_id
_entity_poly.type
_entity_poly.pdbx_seq_one_letter_code
_entity_poly.pdbx_strand_id
1 'polypeptide(L)' 'PVLVSVSRKSFLGELCGKGVSERGPATLAAEVLAALAGADYLRTHDVEALADGLKVAEALRARGWRPA' A
#
# COMPACT_ATOMS: atom_id res chain seq x y z
N PRO A 1 16.84 4.52 6.96
CA PRO A 1 15.92 3.46 6.55
C PRO A 1 14.60 3.56 7.34
N VAL A 2 13.46 3.46 6.66
CA VAL A 2 12.09 3.62 7.18
C VAL A 2 11.27 2.36 6.87
N LEU A 3 10.67 1.76 7.90
CA LEU A 3 9.72 0.66 7.76
C LEU A 3 8.30 1.14 8.04
N VAL A 4 7.36 0.85 7.15
CA VAL A 4 5.93 1.15 7.30
C VAL A 4 5.13 -0.14 7.45
N SER A 5 4.24 -0.19 8.45
CA SER A 5 3.26 -1.28 8.60
C SER A 5 1.88 -0.72 8.88
N VAL A 6 1.07 -0.68 7.83
CA VAL A 6 -0.32 -0.22 7.85
C VAL A 6 -1.32 -1.37 7.64
N SER A 7 -0.82 -2.57 7.35
CA SER A 7 -1.61 -3.74 6.99
C SER A 7 -2.73 -4.06 7.97
N ARG A 8 -3.98 -3.99 7.49
CA ARG A 8 -5.24 -4.26 8.21
C ARG A 8 -5.49 -3.40 9.46
N LYS A 9 -4.76 -2.29 9.66
CA LYS A 9 -4.92 -1.44 10.84
C LYS A 9 -6.31 -0.77 10.91
N SER A 10 -6.77 -0.47 12.12
CA SER A 10 -8.11 0.07 12.40
C SER A 10 -8.41 1.37 11.67
N PHE A 11 -7.43 2.29 11.59
CA PHE A 11 -7.61 3.58 10.93
C PHE A 11 -8.02 3.46 9.45
N LEU A 12 -7.58 2.41 8.74
CA LEU A 12 -8.02 2.14 7.37
C LEU A 12 -9.49 1.69 7.32
N GLY A 13 -9.92 0.92 8.33
CA GLY A 13 -11.31 0.55 8.49
C GLY A 13 -12.20 1.75 8.80
N GLU A 14 -11.73 2.65 9.67
CA GLU A 14 -12.44 3.90 10.01
C GLU A 14 -12.53 4.83 8.80
N LEU A 15 -11.42 5.03 8.07
CA LEU A 15 -11.36 5.89 6.88
C LEU A 15 -12.24 5.39 5.74
N CYS A 16 -12.31 4.08 5.52
CA CYS A 16 -13.03 3.48 4.39
C CYS A 16 -14.41 2.90 4.76
N GLY A 17 -14.81 2.95 6.04
CA GLY A 17 -16.05 2.34 6.52
C GLY A 17 -16.08 0.81 6.36
N LYS A 18 -14.95 0.13 6.64
CA LYS A 18 -14.75 -1.31 6.38
C LYS A 18 -14.39 -2.12 7.62
N GLY A 19 -14.98 -3.32 7.72
CA GLY A 19 -14.61 -4.34 8.70
C GLY A 19 -13.21 -4.89 8.44
N VAL A 20 -12.61 -5.58 9.43
CA VAL A 20 -11.21 -6.05 9.35
C VAL A 20 -10.91 -6.95 8.14
N SER A 21 -11.84 -7.82 7.76
CA SER A 21 -11.73 -8.72 6.60
C SER A 21 -11.80 -7.99 5.26
N GLU A 22 -12.39 -6.80 5.23
CA GLU A 22 -12.60 -5.99 4.02
C GLU A 22 -11.52 -4.91 3.83
N ARG A 23 -10.52 -4.84 4.71
CA ARG A 23 -9.45 -3.83 4.67
C ARG A 23 -8.36 -4.11 3.63
N GLY A 24 -8.45 -5.20 2.87
CA GLY A 24 -7.46 -5.58 1.84
C GLY A 24 -7.19 -4.44 0.85
N PRO A 25 -8.21 -3.91 0.15
CA PRO A 25 -8.02 -2.82 -0.80
C PRO A 25 -7.45 -1.54 -0.18
N ALA A 26 -7.93 -1.16 1.02
CA ALA A 26 -7.43 0.01 1.73
C ALA A 26 -5.97 -0.16 2.19
N THR A 27 -5.61 -1.39 2.60
CA THR A 27 -4.24 -1.77 2.96
C THR A 27 -3.31 -1.64 1.77
N LEU A 28 -3.68 -2.24 0.63
CA LEU A 28 -2.87 -2.22 -0.58
C LEU A 28 -2.63 -0.78 -1.05
N ALA A 29 -3.68 0.05 -1.07
CA ALA A 29 -3.56 1.45 -1.46
C ALA A 29 -2.57 2.21 -0.56
N ALA A 30 -2.67 2.05 0.76
CA ALA A 30 -1.79 2.72 1.71
C ALA A 30 -0.34 2.23 1.61
N GLU A 31 -0.12 0.92 1.39
CA GLU A 31 1.21 0.33 1.21
C GLU A 31 1.88 0.81 -0.08
N VAL A 32 1.16 0.85 -1.20
CA VAL A 32 1.66 1.40 -2.47
C VAL A 32 2.01 2.89 -2.33
N LEU A 33 1.15 3.68 -1.67
CA LEU A 33 1.45 5.09 -1.42
C LEU A 33 2.68 5.28 -0.52
N ALA A 34 2.85 4.44 0.51
CA ALA A 34 4.04 4.47 1.34
C ALA A 34 5.32 4.14 0.54
N ALA A 35 5.27 3.17 -0.38
CA ALA A 35 6.38 2.88 -1.28
C ALA A 35 6.69 4.07 -2.20
N LEU A 36 5.67 4.69 -2.79
CA LEU A 36 5.82 5.88 -3.64
C LEU A 36 6.38 7.08 -2.87
N ALA A 37 6.06 7.20 -1.57
CA ALA A 37 6.58 8.21 -0.66
C ALA A 37 8.01 7.92 -0.15
N GLY A 38 8.61 6.80 -0.54
CA GLY A 38 10.01 6.47 -0.22
C GLY A 38 10.21 5.61 1.02
N ALA A 39 9.22 4.81 1.44
CA ALA A 39 9.44 3.79 2.46
C ALA A 39 10.45 2.72 1.95
N ASP A 40 11.44 2.38 2.77
CA ASP A 40 12.44 1.37 2.45
C ASP A 40 11.91 -0.06 2.66
N TYR A 41 10.99 -0.23 3.63
CA TYR A 41 10.40 -1.53 3.97
C TYR A 41 8.90 -1.45 4.21
N LEU A 42 8.17 -2.47 3.77
CA LEU A 42 6.75 -2.66 4.02
C LEU A 42 6.51 -3.99 4.73
N ARG A 43 5.77 -3.97 5.85
CA ARG A 43 5.27 -5.18 6.51
C ARG A 43 3.79 -5.34 6.22
N THR A 44 3.46 -6.38 5.44
CA THR A 44 2.08 -6.73 5.04
C THR A 44 1.67 -8.13 5.49
N HIS A 45 0.37 -8.38 5.54
CA HIS A 45 -0.22 -9.72 5.71
C HIS A 45 -0.57 -10.38 4.36
N ASP A 46 -0.54 -9.62 3.26
CA ASP A 46 -0.88 -10.08 1.92
C ASP A 46 0.26 -9.72 0.95
N VAL A 47 1.23 -10.62 0.86
CA VAL A 47 2.47 -10.40 0.11
C VAL A 47 2.21 -10.41 -1.40
N GLU A 48 1.30 -11.27 -1.87
CA GLU A 48 0.98 -11.41 -3.28
C GLU A 48 0.32 -10.13 -3.81
N ALA A 49 -0.70 -9.62 -3.10
CA ALA A 49 -1.38 -8.40 -3.51
C ALA A 49 -0.43 -7.19 -3.52
N LEU A 50 0.43 -7.07 -2.50
CA LEU A 50 1.42 -6.00 -2.45
C LEU A 50 2.44 -6.10 -3.58
N ALA A 51 2.95 -7.29 -3.87
CA ALA A 51 3.92 -7.49 -4.95
C ALA A 51 3.35 -7.06 -6.30
N ASP A 52 2.10 -7.40 -6.61
CA ASP A 52 1.45 -6.98 -7.85
C ASP A 52 1.17 -5.47 -7.89
N GLY A 53 0.73 -4.88 -6.77
CA GLY A 53 0.55 -3.44 -6.66
C GLY A 53 1.83 -2.64 -6.89
N LEU A 54 2.96 -3.13 -6.35
CA LEU A 54 4.28 -2.52 -6.56
C LEU A 54 4.74 -2.64 -8.01
N LYS A 55 4.56 -3.80 -8.67
CA LYS A 55 4.88 -3.94 -10.11
C LYS A 55 4.13 -2.92 -10.96
N VAL A 56 2.84 -2.71 -10.68
CA VAL A 56 2.04 -1.70 -11.39
C VAL A 56 2.57 -0.29 -11.12
N ALA A 57 2.84 0.05 -9.86
CA ALA A 57 3.35 1.35 -9.47
C ALA A 57 4.71 1.66 -10.13
N GLU A 58 5.62 0.68 -10.17
CA GLU A 58 6.91 0.79 -10.84
C GLU A 58 6.77 0.97 -12.35
N ALA A 59 5.89 0.19 -13.00
CA ALA A 59 5.62 0.33 -14.43
C ALA A 59 5.08 1.73 -14.79
N LEU A 60 4.25 2.32 -13.92
CA LEU A 60 3.75 3.68 -14.10
C LEU A 60 4.87 4.71 -13.92
N ARG A 61 5.70 4.58 -12.88
CA ARG A 61 6.86 5.47 -12.67
C ARG A 61 7.84 5.44 -13.84
N ALA A 62 8.11 4.26 -14.38
CA ALA A 62 8.97 4.09 -15.55
C ALA A 62 8.42 4.81 -16.80
N ARG A 63 7.10 5.01 -16.88
CA ARG A 63 6.41 5.77 -17.93
C ARG A 63 6.28 7.26 -17.64
N GLY A 64 6.96 7.76 -16.60
CA GLY A 64 6.95 9.18 -16.25
C GLY A 64 5.74 9.64 -15.44
N TRP A 65 4.86 8.72 -15.01
CA TRP A 65 3.82 9.08 -14.06
C TRP A 65 4.45 9.43 -12.71
N ARG A 66 4.06 10.58 -12.16
CA ARG A 66 4.40 10.99 -10.81
C ARG A 66 3.10 11.30 -10.08
N PRO A 67 2.90 10.74 -8.87
CA PRO A 67 1.81 11.21 -8.03
C PRO A 67 2.02 12.71 -7.76
N ALA A 68 0.91 13.46 -7.76
CA ALA A 68 0.88 14.90 -7.52
C ALA A 68 1.36 15.26 -6.10
#